data_AF-A0A3D9SCS8-F1
#
_entry.id   AF-A0A3D9SCS8-F1
#
_cell.length_a   1.000
_cell.length_b   1.000
_cell.length_c   1.000
_cell.angle_alpha   90.00
_cell.angle_beta   90.00
_cell.angle_gamma   90.00
#
_symmetry.space_group_name_H-M   'P 1'
#
loop_
_entity.id
_entity.type
_entity.pdbx_description
1 polymer ?
#
loop_
_entity_poly.entity_id
_entity_poly.type
_entity_poly.pdbx_seq_one_letter_code
_entity_poly.pdbx_strand_id
1 'polypeptide(L)' 'MKWSTRLTELLGIQYPIIQGGLAYLGYADLAAAISNAGGLGQITGMSLPNASVLFRLLAGVSTSTANTTENAYVVP' A
#
# COMPACT_ATOMS: atom_id res chain seq x y z
N MET A 1 -2.93 19.24 11.27
CA MET A 1 -3.74 19.65 10.09
C MET A 1 -4.54 18.44 9.62
N LYS A 2 -5.84 18.57 9.37
CA LYS A 2 -6.67 17.50 8.80
C LYS A 2 -6.86 17.77 7.31
N TRP A 3 -6.40 16.88 6.44
CA TRP A 3 -6.54 17.01 4.99
C TRP A 3 -7.91 16.46 4.58
N SER A 4 -8.67 17.23 3.78
CA SER A 4 -9.92 16.78 3.15
C SER A 4 -9.85 17.12 1.68
N THR A 5 -9.58 16.10 0.87
CA THR A 5 -9.52 16.16 -0.57
C THR A 5 -10.38 15.03 -1.12
N ARG A 6 -10.79 15.13 -2.38
CA ARG A 6 -11.46 14.03 -3.07
C ARG A 6 -10.65 12.73 -2.99
N LEU A 7 -9.33 12.80 -3.00
CA LEU A 7 -8.46 11.62 -2.93
C LEU A 7 -8.50 10.94 -1.56
N THR A 8 -8.34 11.71 -0.48
CA THR A 8 -8.38 11.21 0.90
C THR A 8 -9.76 10.61 1.24
N GLU A 9 -10.83 11.20 0.72
CA GLU A 9 -12.21 10.73 0.92
C GLU A 9 -12.50 9.43 0.14
N LEU A 10 -12.07 9.36 -1.12
CA LEU A 10 -12.27 8.17 -1.95
C LEU A 10 -11.49 6.95 -1.45
N LEU A 11 -10.27 7.16 -0.96
CA LEU A 11 -9.37 6.08 -0.56
C LEU A 11 -9.33 5.85 0.96
N GLY A 12 -9.96 6.70 1.77
CA GLY A 12 -9.94 6.57 3.23
C GLY A 12 -8.55 6.75 3.85
N ILE A 13 -7.67 7.54 3.22
CA ILE A 13 -6.30 7.82 3.70
C ILE A 13 -6.22 9.19 4.39
N GLN A 14 -5.28 9.36 5.32
CA GLN A 14 -5.11 10.58 6.11
C GLN A 14 -4.46 11.70 5.31
N TYR A 15 -3.53 11.34 4.43
CA TYR A 15 -2.76 12.26 3.60
C TYR A 15 -3.04 11.98 2.13
N PRO A 16 -3.15 13.01 1.26
CA PRO A 16 -3.33 12.84 -0.19
C PRO A 16 -2.01 12.39 -0.86
N ILE A 17 -1.39 11.34 -0.32
CA ILE A 17 -0.08 10.84 -0.72
C ILE A 17 -0.24 9.37 -1.14
N ILE A 18 0.26 9.07 -2.33
CA ILE A 18 0.26 7.74 -2.92
C ILE A 18 1.70 7.35 -3.22
N GLN A 19 2.08 6.12 -2.86
CA GLN A 19 3.35 5.56 -3.29
C GLN A 19 3.30 5.20 -4.79
N GLY A 20 4.11 5.87 -5.62
CA GLY A 20 4.25 5.46 -7.03
C GLY A 20 4.78 4.02 -7.18
N GLY A 21 4.44 3.32 -8.26
CA GLY A 21 4.90 1.95 -8.49
C GLY A 21 6.43 1.85 -8.57
N LEU A 22 7.03 1.02 -7.71
CA LEU A 22 8.49 0.84 -7.64
C LEU A 22 8.88 -0.57 -8.05
N ALA A 23 9.36 -0.74 -9.29
CA ALA A 23 9.96 -1.98 -9.76
C ALA A 23 11.11 -2.39 -8.82
N TYR A 24 11.18 -3.67 -8.46
CA TYR A 24 12.22 -4.26 -7.60
C TYR A 24 12.30 -3.73 -6.16
N LEU A 25 11.44 -2.78 -5.75
CA LEU A 25 11.45 -2.17 -4.41
C LEU A 25 10.06 -2.12 -3.75
N GLY A 26 8.99 -2.42 -4.51
CA GLY A 26 7.60 -2.46 -4.04
C GLY A 26 7.26 -3.68 -3.18
N TYR A 27 8.00 -3.86 -2.09
CA TYR A 27 7.82 -4.96 -1.12
C TYR A 27 6.75 -4.64 -0.06
N ALA A 28 6.30 -5.68 0.62
CA ALA A 28 5.27 -5.60 1.67
C ALA A 28 5.61 -4.57 2.76
N ASP A 29 6.86 -4.54 3.23
CA ASP A 29 7.26 -3.65 4.33
C ASP A 29 7.13 -2.17 3.98
N LEU A 30 7.49 -1.78 2.75
CA LEU A 30 7.36 -0.40 2.29
C LEU A 30 5.89 0.01 2.14
N ALA A 31 5.08 -0.86 1.54
CA ALA A 31 3.64 -0.64 1.41
C ALA A 31 2.99 -0.49 2.79
N ALA A 32 3.33 -1.38 3.73
CA ALA A 32 2.84 -1.33 5.11
C ALA A 32 3.28 -0.05 5.84
N ALA A 33 4.54 0.36 5.69
CA ALA A 33 5.06 1.57 6.32
C ALA A 33 4.30 2.83 5.85
N ILE A 34 4.02 2.95 4.56
CA ILE A 34 3.29 4.09 3.98
C ILE A 34 1.81 4.08 4.41
N SER A 35 1.16 2.90 4.41
CA SER A 35 -0.21 2.77 4.89
C SER A 35 -0.33 3.09 6.39
N ASN A 36 0.64 2.64 7.21
CA ASN A 36 0.71 2.98 8.64
C ASN A 36 0.94 4.48 8.88
N ALA A 37 1.75 5.13 8.02
CA ALA A 37 1.93 6.58 8.04
C ALA A 37 0.69 7.34 7.58
N GLY A 38 -0.35 6.68 7.06
CA GLY A 38 -1.62 7.29 6.66
C GLY A 38 -1.73 7.69 5.18
N GLY A 39 -0.83 7.20 4.32
CA GLY A 39 -0.93 7.30 2.86
C GLY A 39 -1.43 6.01 2.21
N LEU A 40 -1.39 5.94 0.87
CA LEU A 40 -1.67 4.71 0.12
C LEU A 40 -0.38 3.96 -0.21
N GLY A 41 -0.16 2.79 0.41
CA GLY A 41 0.93 1.88 0.06
C GLY A 41 0.60 0.99 -1.14
N GLN A 42 1.59 0.64 -1.96
CA GLN A 42 1.42 -0.18 -3.15
C GLN A 42 2.44 -1.32 -3.25
N ILE A 43 1.99 -2.50 -3.65
CA ILE A 43 2.87 -3.62 -4.00
C ILE A 43 2.92 -3.72 -5.53
N THR A 44 4.12 -3.84 -6.10
CA THR A 44 4.28 -3.97 -7.56
C THR A 44 4.32 -5.44 -7.97
N GLY A 45 3.51 -5.80 -8.97
CA GLY A 45 3.45 -7.16 -9.51
C GLY A 45 4.56 -7.45 -10.54
N MET A 46 4.99 -6.44 -11.30
CA MET A 46 5.93 -6.61 -12.43
C MET A 46 7.26 -7.30 -12.10
N SER A 47 7.72 -7.21 -10.85
CA SER A 47 8.97 -7.82 -10.40
C SER A 47 8.79 -9.15 -9.66
N LEU A 48 7.56 -9.65 -9.53
CA LEU A 48 7.27 -10.90 -8.83
C LEU A 48 7.45 -12.10 -9.77
N PRO A 49 8.07 -13.19 -9.31
CA PRO A 49 8.35 -14.36 -10.16
C PRO A 49 7.08 -15.13 -10.54
N ASN A 50 6.00 -15.01 -9.77
CA ASN A 50 4.68 -15.57 -10.05
C ASN A 50 3.61 -14.96 -9.12
N ALA A 51 2.34 -15.26 -9.41
CA ALA A 51 1.20 -14.76 -8.64
C ALA A 51 1.11 -15.30 -7.19
N SER A 52 1.68 -16.47 -6.88
CA SER A 52 1.61 -17.00 -5.50
C SER A 52 2.44 -16.18 -4.51
N VAL A 53 3.54 -15.58 -4.98
CA VAL A 53 4.34 -14.64 -4.18
C VAL A 53 3.54 -13.40 -3.81
N LEU A 54 2.68 -12.89 -4.69
CA LEU A 54 1.84 -11.73 -4.42
C LEU A 54 0.92 -11.96 -3.22
N PHE A 55 0.23 -13.10 -3.16
CA PHE A 55 -0.64 -13.45 -2.04
C PHE A 55 0.11 -13.51 -0.71
N ARG A 56 1.34 -14.03 -0.72
CA ARG A 56 2.19 -14.06 0.47
C ARG A 56 2.57 -12.65 0.94
N LEU A 57 2.88 -11.75 0.02
CA LEU A 57 3.22 -10.36 0.34
C LEU A 57 2.01 -9.60 0.89
N LEU A 58 0.84 -9.79 0.29
CA LEU A 58 -0.41 -9.21 0.79
C LEU A 58 -0.72 -9.65 2.22
N ALA A 59 -0.57 -10.93 2.53
CA ALA A 59 -0.73 -11.44 3.88
C ALA A 59 0.25 -10.78 4.88
N GLY A 60 1.51 -10.56 4.45
CA GLY A 60 2.52 -9.87 5.27
C GLY A 60 2.19 -8.39 5.54
N VAL A 61 1.56 -7.69 4.59
CA VAL A 61 1.07 -6.32 4.81
C VAL A 61 -0.04 -6.32 5.84
N SER A 62 -1.04 -7.21 5.69
CA SER A 62 -2.18 -7.29 6.63
C SER A 62 -1.74 -7.54 8.08
N THR A 63 -0.66 -8.30 8.31
CA THR A 63 -0.11 -8.53 9.66
C THR A 63 0.70 -7.36 10.21
N SER A 64 1.23 -6.49 9.34
CA SER A 64 2.16 -5.41 9.71
C SER A 64 1.49 -4.03 9.78
N THR A 65 0.21 -3.94 9.39
CA THR A 65 -0.56 -2.70 9.45
C THR A 65 -1.44 -2.65 10.70
N ALA A 66 -1.28 -1.60 11.52
CA ALA A 66 -2.05 -1.38 12.75
C ALA A 66 -3.31 -0.51 12.54
N ASN A 67 -3.43 0.15 11.38
CA ASN A 67 -4.59 0.96 11.01
C ASN A 67 -5.58 0.11 10.21
N THR A 68 -6.87 0.19 10.56
CA THR A 68 -8.02 -0.52 9.96
C THR A 68 -8.30 -0.17 8.49
N THR A 69 -7.43 0.59 7.84
CA THR A 69 -7.51 0.91 6.42
C THR A 69 -6.64 -0.08 5.65
N GLU A 70 -7.28 -1.11 5.10
CA GLU A 70 -6.72 -2.16 4.22
C GLU A 70 -6.19 -1.61 2.88
N ASN A 71 -5.48 -0.49 2.89
CA ASN A 71 -5.28 0.34 1.71
C ASN A 71 -4.00 0.00 0.92
N ALA A 72 -3.62 -1.28 0.88
CA ALA A 72 -2.52 -1.73 0.04
C ALA A 72 -3.05 -2.19 -1.31
N TYR A 73 -2.71 -1.47 -2.38
CA TYR A 73 -3.12 -1.82 -3.74
C TYR A 73 -2.01 -2.54 -4.50
N VAL A 74 -2.41 -3.55 -5.28
CA VAL A 74 -1.52 -4.19 -6.25
C VAL A 74 -1.55 -3.37 -7.53
N VAL A 75 -0.38 -2.94 -7.97
CA VAL A 75 -0.23 -2.37 -9.32
C VAL A 75 0.51 -3.32 -10.24
N PRO A 76 0.07 -3.43 -11.52
CA PRO A 76 0.73 -4.24 -12.51
C PRO A 76 2.20 -3.85 -12.64
#